data_AF-A0A9P7UN59-F1
#
_entry.id   AF-A0A9P7UN59-F1
#
_cell.length_a   1.000
_cell.length_b   1.000
_cell.length_c   1.000
_cell.angle_alpha   90.00
_cell.angle_beta   90.00
_cell.angle_gamma   90.00
#
_symmetry.space_group_name_H-M   'P 1'
#
loop_
_entity.id
_entity.type
_entity.pdbx_description
1 polymer ?
#
loop_
_entity_poly.entity_id
_entity_poly.type
_entity_poly.pdbx_seq_one_letter_code
_entity_poly.pdbx_strand_id
1 'polypeptide(L)'
;MSLLMGKPVIYLFSPLEREVRVRLGLAPQWSISALYPVVPINQTPGGKVHQTVEWIARTQQDGTLTETSTGTEVAYLFWEAHTVPDAPRSPPPSPRVEEKPRHSERFIPNDTHITPQNSVLLSIEALPIYLDKTLKMLVLHTEARTSFITYWLPSFLKHKHIALRFLPQSSYEEAAPLDITPTPDVVTRIFMLFHGVSEDELKNAGNGWTEAVDRSSEGVVFWQTVVGVDIGKAADENLFRVLEWGGMEVSC
;
A
#
# COMPACT_ATOMS: atom_id res chain seq x y z
N MET A 1 2.24 -6.73 -19.20
CA MET A 1 3.43 -7.16 -18.43
C MET A 1 2.98 -7.38 -16.99
N SER A 2 3.49 -8.41 -16.29
CA SER A 2 3.16 -8.57 -14.87
C SER A 2 3.96 -7.56 -14.06
N LEU A 3 3.28 -6.83 -13.17
CA LEU A 3 3.87 -5.84 -12.28
C LEU A 3 4.09 -6.50 -10.92
N LEU A 4 5.23 -6.20 -10.29
CA LEU A 4 5.47 -6.59 -8.91
C LEU A 4 4.87 -5.52 -8.01
N MET A 5 3.96 -5.95 -7.17
CA MET A 5 3.58 -5.21 -5.99
C MET A 5 4.56 -5.62 -4.88
N GLY A 6 5.36 -4.64 -4.46
CA GLY A 6 6.58 -4.86 -3.68
C GLY A 6 6.42 -4.50 -2.20
N LYS A 7 6.85 -5.45 -1.36
CA LYS A 7 6.98 -5.35 0.10
C LYS A 7 5.83 -4.68 0.87
N PRO A 8 4.60 -5.20 0.79
CA PRO A 8 3.68 -5.10 1.90
C PRO A 8 4.28 -5.72 3.16
N VAL A 9 4.45 -4.88 4.17
CA VAL A 9 4.82 -5.32 5.52
C VAL A 9 3.76 -4.88 6.50
N ILE A 10 3.39 -5.77 7.41
CA ILE A 10 2.33 -5.58 8.41
C ILE A 10 2.98 -5.61 9.79
N TYR A 11 2.98 -4.45 10.44
CA TYR A 11 3.39 -4.28 11.83
C TYR A 11 2.17 -4.37 12.75
N LEU A 12 2.30 -5.08 13.88
CA LEU A 12 1.27 -5.17 14.92
C LEU A 12 1.82 -4.55 16.20
N PHE A 13 1.27 -3.41 16.63
CA PHE A 13 1.66 -2.73 17.86
C PHE A 13 0.56 -2.91 18.90
N SER A 14 0.85 -3.59 19.99
CA SER A 14 -0.12 -3.83 21.06
C SER A 14 0.47 -3.45 22.42
N PRO A 15 -0.27 -2.71 23.28
CA PRO A 15 0.18 -2.39 24.63
C PRO A 15 0.24 -3.62 25.54
N LEU A 16 -0.42 -4.71 25.15
CA LEU A 16 -0.44 -5.98 25.87
C LEU A 16 0.04 -7.09 24.95
N GLU A 17 0.82 -8.02 25.47
CA GLU A 17 1.07 -9.27 24.76
C GLU A 17 -0.23 -10.01 24.50
N ARG A 18 -0.47 -10.38 23.25
CA ARG A 18 -1.65 -11.12 22.85
C ARG A 18 -1.37 -11.92 21.59
N GLU A 19 -2.13 -12.99 21.43
CA GLU A 19 -2.21 -13.69 20.16
C GLU A 19 -3.12 -12.90 19.21
N VAL A 20 -2.69 -12.76 17.96
CA VAL A 20 -3.36 -12.05 16.90
C VAL A 20 -3.41 -12.94 15.68
N ARG A 21 -4.62 -13.18 15.17
CA ARG A 21 -4.85 -13.76 13.85
C ARG A 21 -4.86 -12.65 12.82
N VAL A 22 -4.06 -12.79 11.78
CA VAL A 22 -4.00 -11.87 10.63
C VAL A 22 -4.33 -12.67 9.38
N ARG A 23 -5.48 -12.38 8.76
CA ARG A 23 -5.94 -13.01 7.53
C ARG A 23 -5.92 -12.00 6.39
N LEU A 24 -5.07 -12.26 5.40
CA LEU A 24 -4.98 -11.48 4.18
C LEU A 24 -5.70 -12.22 3.05
N GLY A 25 -6.54 -11.53 2.30
CA GLY A 25 -7.12 -11.98 1.05
C GLY A 25 -6.66 -11.12 -0.12
N LEU A 26 -6.55 -11.69 -1.32
CA LEU A 26 -6.24 -10.97 -2.56
C LEU A 26 -7.35 -11.11 -3.59
N ALA A 27 -7.64 -10.01 -4.29
CA ALA A 27 -8.48 -9.99 -5.47
C ALA A 27 -7.81 -10.73 -6.66
N PRO A 28 -8.59 -11.23 -7.65
CA PRO A 28 -8.08 -12.02 -8.78
C PRO A 28 -6.97 -11.36 -9.59
N GLN A 29 -6.86 -10.03 -9.53
CA GLN A 29 -5.86 -9.24 -10.24
C GLN A 29 -4.46 -9.37 -9.63
N TRP A 30 -4.33 -9.99 -8.46
CA TRP A 30 -3.05 -10.27 -7.81
C TRP A 30 -2.80 -11.76 -7.65
N SER A 31 -1.55 -12.20 -7.58
CA SER A 31 -1.19 -13.54 -7.12
C SER A 31 0.01 -13.43 -6.20
N ILE A 32 -0.07 -14.01 -5.01
CA ILE A 32 1.02 -14.06 -4.03
C ILE A 32 2.27 -14.64 -4.69
N SER A 33 3.39 -13.95 -4.49
CA SER A 33 4.71 -14.34 -4.99
C SER A 33 5.70 -14.66 -3.87
N ALA A 34 5.57 -14.00 -2.72
CA ALA A 34 6.39 -14.25 -1.54
C ALA A 34 5.58 -14.03 -0.25
N LEU A 35 5.95 -14.75 0.81
CA LEU A 35 5.38 -14.65 2.16
C LEU A 35 6.46 -14.88 3.19
N TYR A 36 6.41 -14.14 4.30
CA TYR A 36 7.25 -14.42 5.45
C TYR A 36 6.59 -13.93 6.76
N PRO A 37 6.51 -14.77 7.81
CA PRO A 37 6.80 -16.20 7.83
C PRO A 37 5.95 -17.00 6.83
N VAL A 38 6.43 -18.16 6.41
CA VAL A 38 5.77 -18.97 5.40
C VAL A 38 4.54 -19.66 6.00
N VAL A 39 3.38 -19.41 5.40
CA VAL A 39 2.10 -20.05 5.75
C VAL A 39 1.41 -20.58 4.49
N PRO A 40 0.47 -21.55 4.62
CA PRO A 40 -0.25 -22.06 3.46
C PRO A 40 -1.06 -20.99 2.72
N ILE A 41 -1.02 -21.03 1.39
CA ILE A 41 -1.88 -20.21 0.53
C ILE A 41 -3.12 -21.04 0.17
N ASN A 42 -4.28 -20.56 0.57
CA ASN A 42 -5.56 -21.14 0.19
C ASN A 42 -6.09 -20.46 -1.06
N GLN A 43 -6.51 -21.24 -2.05
CA GLN A 43 -7.08 -20.73 -3.30
C GLN A 43 -8.58 -20.98 -3.36
N THR A 44 -9.34 -20.00 -3.81
CA THR A 44 -10.80 -20.07 -4.02
C THR A 44 -11.11 -19.57 -5.45
N PRO A 45 -11.04 -20.46 -6.45
CA PRO A 45 -11.27 -20.09 -7.84
C PRO A 45 -12.65 -19.43 -8.05
N GLY A 46 -12.69 -18.35 -8.81
CA GLY A 46 -13.93 -17.61 -9.12
C GLY A 46 -14.48 -16.74 -7.97
N GLY A 47 -13.82 -16.71 -6.81
CA GLY A 47 -14.18 -15.80 -5.72
C GLY A 47 -13.75 -14.35 -5.99
N LYS A 48 -14.45 -13.39 -5.36
CA LYS A 48 -13.99 -11.97 -5.30
C LYS A 48 -12.63 -11.83 -4.62
N VAL A 49 -12.33 -12.76 -3.71
CA VAL A 49 -11.03 -12.99 -3.11
C VAL A 49 -10.63 -14.40 -3.54
N HIS A 50 -9.53 -14.54 -4.29
CA HIS A 50 -9.15 -15.84 -4.87
C HIS A 50 -7.97 -16.49 -4.16
N GLN A 51 -7.16 -15.72 -3.44
CA GLN A 51 -6.09 -16.22 -2.59
C GLN A 51 -6.26 -15.67 -1.18
N THR A 52 -6.05 -16.52 -0.18
CA THR A 52 -6.03 -16.12 1.23
C THR A 52 -4.87 -16.78 1.96
N VAL A 53 -4.30 -16.06 2.91
CA VAL A 53 -3.27 -16.53 3.84
C VAL A 53 -3.65 -16.10 5.25
N GLU A 54 -3.19 -16.85 6.24
CA GLU A 54 -3.45 -16.57 7.64
C GLU A 54 -2.18 -16.80 8.46
N TRP A 55 -1.80 -15.78 9.25
CA TRP A 55 -0.80 -15.89 10.29
C TRP A 55 -1.47 -15.86 11.65
N ILE A 56 -0.93 -16.61 12.60
CA ILE A 56 -1.24 -16.46 14.02
C ILE A 56 0.06 -16.05 14.71
N ALA A 57 0.13 -14.80 15.15
CA ALA A 57 1.32 -14.21 15.74
C ALA A 57 1.05 -13.69 17.15
N ARG A 58 2.01 -13.86 18.05
CA ARG A 58 1.99 -13.25 19.38
C ARG A 58 2.74 -11.92 19.33
N THR A 59 2.09 -10.84 19.76
CA THR A 59 2.72 -9.51 19.84
C THR A 59 3.56 -9.38 21.10
N GLN A 60 4.71 -8.72 21.00
CA GLN A 60 5.54 -8.32 22.15
C GLN A 60 5.48 -6.79 22.36
N GLN A 61 5.85 -6.32 23.55
CA GLN A 61 5.82 -4.89 23.91
C GLN A 61 6.83 -4.05 23.12
N ASP A 62 7.90 -4.65 22.63
CA ASP A 62 8.92 -3.98 21.81
C ASP A 62 8.52 -3.88 20.32
N GLY A 63 7.35 -4.41 19.95
CA GLY A 63 6.84 -4.42 18.58
C GLY A 63 7.25 -5.65 17.76
N THR A 64 8.07 -6.54 18.30
CA THR A 64 8.38 -7.82 17.66
C THR A 64 7.20 -8.79 17.76
N LEU A 65 7.19 -9.77 16.86
CA LEU A 65 6.15 -10.78 16.74
C LEU A 65 6.79 -12.17 16.80
N THR A 66 6.13 -13.11 17.45
CA THR A 66 6.45 -14.54 17.31
C THR A 66 5.32 -15.23 16.56
N GLU A 67 5.60 -15.72 15.35
CA GLU A 67 4.62 -16.53 14.63
C GLU A 67 4.52 -17.91 15.26
N THR A 68 3.30 -18.32 15.60
CA THR A 68 3.05 -19.43 16.51
C THR A 68 3.25 -20.81 15.90
N SER A 69 3.05 -20.98 14.58
CA SER A 69 3.20 -22.28 13.93
C SER A 69 4.66 -22.65 13.68
N THR A 70 5.51 -21.66 13.42
CA THR A 70 6.94 -21.82 13.13
C THR A 70 7.84 -21.48 14.30
N GLY A 71 7.35 -20.72 15.29
CA GLY A 71 8.15 -20.17 16.39
C GLY A 71 9.10 -19.05 15.95
N THR A 72 8.94 -18.54 14.72
CA THR A 72 9.84 -17.52 14.14
C THR A 72 9.58 -16.17 14.78
N GLU A 73 10.63 -15.52 15.26
CA GLU A 73 10.60 -14.14 15.71
C GLU A 73 10.86 -13.19 14.54
N VAL A 74 9.95 -12.25 14.32
CA VAL A 74 9.97 -11.30 13.20
C VAL A 74 9.55 -9.90 13.65
N ALA A 75 10.05 -8.87 12.97
CA ALA A 75 9.61 -7.49 13.22
C ALA A 75 8.23 -7.20 12.60
N TYR A 76 7.85 -7.93 11.55
CA TYR A 76 6.61 -7.73 10.80
C TYR A 76 6.24 -9.00 10.02
N LEU A 77 4.98 -9.09 9.61
CA LEU A 77 4.54 -10.05 8.60
C LEU A 77 4.76 -9.45 7.20
N PHE A 78 5.15 -10.26 6.23
CA PHE A 78 5.53 -9.81 4.90
C PHE A 78 4.82 -10.63 3.82
N TRP A 79 4.40 -9.94 2.76
CA TRP A 79 3.88 -10.56 1.56
C TRP A 79 4.21 -9.74 0.33
N GLU A 80 4.27 -10.39 -0.83
CA GLU A 80 4.34 -9.76 -2.15
C GLU A 80 3.37 -10.42 -3.11
N ALA A 81 2.98 -9.70 -4.16
CA ALA A 81 2.17 -10.27 -5.23
C ALA A 81 2.55 -9.73 -6.61
N HIS A 82 2.28 -10.54 -7.62
CA HIS A 82 2.34 -10.15 -9.02
C HIS A 82 0.94 -9.77 -9.51
N THR A 83 0.84 -8.79 -10.42
CA THR A 83 -0.42 -8.57 -11.14
C THR A 83 -0.66 -9.70 -12.13
N VAL A 84 -1.93 -10.09 -12.25
CA VAL A 84 -2.41 -11.10 -13.20
C VAL A 84 -3.07 -10.37 -14.38
N PRO A 85 -2.40 -10.27 -15.55
CA PRO A 85 -2.88 -9.42 -16.66
C PRO A 85 -4.27 -9.81 -17.16
N ASP A 86 -4.54 -11.11 -17.30
CA ASP A 86 -5.80 -11.62 -17.87
C ASP A 86 -6.89 -11.88 -16.82
N ALA A 87 -6.70 -11.40 -15.58
CA ALA A 87 -7.69 -11.57 -14.53
C ALA A 87 -8.98 -10.79 -14.86
N PRO A 88 -10.15 -11.43 -14.79
CA PRO A 88 -11.41 -10.77 -15.09
C PRO A 88 -11.69 -9.65 -14.08
N ARG A 89 -12.20 -8.51 -14.58
CA ARG A 89 -12.73 -7.43 -13.73
C ARG A 89 -13.84 -8.01 -12.87
N SER A 90 -13.61 -8.07 -11.55
CA SER A 90 -14.56 -8.65 -10.59
C SER A 90 -15.09 -7.53 -9.68
N PRO A 91 -16.41 -7.37 -9.51
CA PRO A 91 -17.48 -8.13 -10.18
C PRO A 91 -17.59 -7.80 -11.69
N PRO A 92 -18.20 -8.69 -12.50
CA PRO A 92 -18.51 -8.39 -13.90
C PRO A 92 -19.31 -7.09 -13.99
N PRO A 93 -19.10 -6.28 -15.05
CA PRO A 93 -19.78 -4.99 -15.19
C PRO A 93 -21.29 -5.19 -15.14
N SER A 94 -21.93 -4.71 -14.08
CA SER A 94 -23.38 -4.67 -13.98
C SER A 94 -23.93 -3.57 -14.89
N PRO A 95 -25.12 -3.74 -15.50
CA PRO A 95 -25.76 -2.66 -16.24
C PRO A 95 -25.90 -1.44 -15.32
N ARG A 96 -25.37 -0.29 -15.77
CA ARG A 96 -25.36 0.96 -15.03
C ARG A 96 -26.80 1.42 -14.79
N VAL A 97 -27.36 1.09 -13.64
CA VAL A 97 -28.29 2.01 -12.96
C VAL A 97 -27.42 3.14 -12.44
N GLU A 98 -27.83 4.39 -12.60
CA GLU A 98 -27.15 5.57 -12.06
C GLU A 98 -27.08 5.47 -10.52
N GLU A 99 -26.12 4.70 -10.02
CA GLU A 99 -25.76 4.71 -8.62
C GLU A 99 -25.14 6.08 -8.34
N LYS A 100 -25.66 6.77 -7.33
CA LYS A 100 -25.10 8.01 -6.76
C LYS A 100 -23.57 7.96 -6.79
N PRO A 101 -22.88 9.08 -7.09
CA PRO A 101 -21.43 9.08 -7.22
C PRO A 101 -20.82 8.54 -5.92
N ARG A 102 -20.32 7.31 -5.95
CA ARG A 102 -19.46 6.81 -4.89
C ARG A 102 -18.20 7.64 -5.02
N HIS A 103 -17.96 8.56 -4.10
CA HIS A 103 -16.80 9.44 -4.07
C HIS A 103 -15.46 8.69 -3.87
N SER A 104 -15.46 7.36 -3.80
CA SER A 104 -14.27 6.53 -3.67
C SER A 104 -13.77 6.09 -5.04
N GLU A 105 -12.62 6.62 -5.45
CA GLU A 105 -11.85 6.10 -6.57
C GLU A 105 -11.62 4.59 -6.41
N ARG A 106 -11.82 3.81 -7.47
CA ARG A 106 -11.66 2.36 -7.43
C ARG A 106 -10.25 1.97 -7.86
N PHE A 107 -9.54 1.22 -7.02
CA PHE A 107 -8.23 0.68 -7.36
C PHE A 107 -8.36 -0.72 -7.98
N ILE A 108 -7.80 -0.90 -9.17
CA ILE A 108 -7.78 -2.18 -9.88
C ILE A 108 -6.31 -2.53 -10.15
N PRO A 109 -5.74 -3.57 -9.50
CA PRO A 109 -4.29 -3.74 -9.50
C PRO A 109 -3.60 -3.92 -10.86
N ASN A 110 -4.29 -4.52 -11.84
CA ASN A 110 -3.76 -4.69 -13.19
C ASN A 110 -4.15 -3.56 -14.15
N ASP A 111 -4.84 -2.52 -13.67
CA ASP A 111 -5.37 -1.39 -14.44
C ASP A 111 -5.25 -0.11 -13.58
N THR A 112 -4.00 0.30 -13.37
CA THR A 112 -3.66 1.41 -12.46
C THR A 112 -3.15 2.60 -13.25
N HIS A 113 -3.57 3.80 -12.87
CA HIS A 113 -3.21 5.03 -13.58
C HIS A 113 -2.71 6.09 -12.62
N ILE A 114 -1.58 6.69 -12.99
CA ILE A 114 -1.07 7.92 -12.39
C ILE A 114 -1.24 9.00 -13.44
N THR A 115 -1.80 10.13 -13.02
CA THR A 115 -2.00 11.29 -13.87
C THR A 115 -1.54 12.52 -13.11
N PRO A 116 -1.17 13.61 -13.79
CA PRO A 116 -0.73 14.82 -13.10
C PRO A 116 -1.73 15.37 -12.07
N GLN A 117 -3.02 15.13 -12.28
CA GLN A 117 -4.09 15.61 -11.39
C GLN A 117 -4.17 14.82 -10.08
N ASN A 118 -3.72 13.57 -10.06
CA ASN A 118 -3.81 12.68 -8.90
C ASN A 118 -2.44 12.38 -8.25
N SER A 119 -1.38 12.97 -8.78
CA SER A 119 -0.01 12.72 -8.35
C SER A 119 0.74 14.00 -8.01
N VAL A 120 1.94 13.80 -7.46
CA VAL A 120 3.01 14.79 -7.48
C VAL A 120 4.09 14.34 -8.44
N LEU A 121 4.88 15.30 -8.94
CA LEU A 121 6.04 15.03 -9.77
C LEU A 121 7.29 15.57 -9.09
N LEU A 122 8.28 14.70 -8.90
CA LEU A 122 9.50 15.01 -8.15
C LEU A 122 10.73 14.63 -8.98
N SER A 123 11.81 15.40 -8.85
CA SER A 123 13.12 14.92 -9.27
C SER A 123 13.60 13.80 -8.35
N ILE A 124 14.46 12.93 -8.87
CA ILE A 124 15.04 11.83 -8.08
C ILE A 124 15.81 12.33 -6.83
N GLU A 125 16.38 13.53 -6.89
CA GLU A 125 17.10 14.15 -5.77
C GLU A 125 16.17 14.62 -4.64
N ALA A 126 14.98 15.13 -4.99
CA ALA A 126 14.01 15.63 -4.01
C ALA A 126 13.16 14.50 -3.38
N LEU A 127 13.02 13.37 -4.09
CA LEU A 127 12.10 12.30 -3.75
C LEU A 127 12.31 11.70 -2.34
N PRO A 128 13.53 11.33 -1.89
CA PRO A 128 13.70 10.68 -0.58
C PRO A 128 13.26 11.58 0.58
N ILE A 129 13.57 12.88 0.52
CA ILE A 129 13.20 13.85 1.55
C ILE A 129 11.68 14.06 1.55
N TYR A 130 11.07 14.15 0.37
CA TYR A 130 9.63 14.28 0.24
C TYR A 130 8.90 13.05 0.80
N LEU A 131 9.39 11.84 0.49
CA LEU A 131 8.85 10.59 1.00
C LEU A 131 8.97 10.49 2.53
N ASP A 132 10.13 10.77 3.13
CA ASP A 132 10.28 10.72 4.59
C ASP A 132 9.30 11.67 5.29
N LYS A 133 9.18 12.92 4.80
CA LYS A 133 8.21 13.89 5.32
C LYS A 133 6.77 13.38 5.19
N THR A 134 6.41 12.83 4.04
CA THR A 134 5.05 12.31 3.77
C THR A 134 4.73 11.12 4.67
N LEU A 135 5.61 10.12 4.72
CA LEU A 135 5.40 8.92 5.52
C LEU A 135 5.38 9.24 7.02
N LYS A 136 6.18 10.21 7.48
CA LYS A 136 6.12 10.71 8.86
C LYS A 136 4.78 11.38 9.17
N MET A 137 4.26 12.15 8.23
CA MET A 137 2.94 12.79 8.34
C MET A 137 1.80 11.76 8.36
N LEU A 138 2.00 10.61 7.73
CA LEU A 138 1.11 9.44 7.75
C LEU A 138 1.37 8.51 8.95
N VAL A 139 2.13 8.96 9.95
CA VAL A 139 2.38 8.28 11.23
C VAL A 139 3.20 6.98 11.11
N LEU A 140 3.98 6.82 10.04
CA LEU A 140 4.95 5.72 9.99
C LEU A 140 6.11 6.01 10.93
N HIS A 141 6.46 5.03 11.75
CA HIS A 141 7.62 5.07 12.63
C HIS A 141 8.94 4.99 11.81
N THR A 142 10.06 5.35 12.43
CA THR A 142 11.34 5.56 11.74
C THR A 142 11.84 4.34 10.96
N GLU A 143 11.70 3.14 11.51
CA GLU A 143 12.10 1.90 10.83
C GLU A 143 11.26 1.69 9.56
N ALA A 144 9.92 1.74 9.64
CA ALA A 144 9.05 1.64 8.48
C ALA A 144 9.38 2.66 7.39
N ARG A 145 9.63 3.93 7.73
CA ARG A 145 9.99 4.96 6.73
C ARG A 145 11.31 4.64 6.04
N THR A 146 12.32 4.25 6.82
CA THR A 146 13.65 3.89 6.30
C THR A 146 13.53 2.68 5.37
N SER A 147 12.83 1.64 5.82
CA SER A 147 12.60 0.39 5.10
C SER A 147 11.79 0.56 3.82
N PHE A 148 10.81 1.48 3.82
CA PHE A 148 10.03 1.88 2.65
C PHE A 148 10.93 2.54 1.60
N ILE A 149 11.65 3.60 1.98
CA ILE A 149 12.47 4.39 1.06
C ILE A 149 13.59 3.53 0.48
N THR A 150 14.33 2.81 1.32
CA THR A 150 15.48 1.99 0.90
C THR A 150 15.09 0.83 -0.01
N TYR A 151 13.90 0.24 0.18
CA TYR A 151 13.41 -0.83 -0.70
C TYR A 151 13.11 -0.32 -2.12
N TRP A 152 12.45 0.83 -2.25
CA TRP A 152 12.07 1.38 -3.55
C TRP A 152 13.17 2.19 -4.23
N LEU A 153 14.19 2.64 -3.48
CA LEU A 153 15.28 3.47 -4.00
C LEU A 153 15.95 2.91 -5.28
N PRO A 154 16.27 1.60 -5.39
CA PRO A 154 16.83 1.04 -6.62
C PRO A 154 15.91 1.18 -7.84
N SER A 155 14.59 1.14 -7.67
CA SER A 155 13.64 1.39 -8.77
C SER A 155 13.52 2.87 -9.10
N PHE A 156 13.51 3.74 -8.08
CA PHE A 156 13.48 5.19 -8.30
C PHE A 156 14.71 5.68 -9.09
N LEU A 157 15.90 5.16 -8.78
CA LEU A 157 17.17 5.56 -9.41
C LEU A 157 17.26 5.24 -10.91
N LYS A 158 16.32 4.46 -11.46
CA LYS A 158 16.23 4.21 -12.92
C LYS A 158 15.67 5.41 -13.68
N HIS A 159 15.05 6.37 -12.98
CA HIS A 159 14.31 7.47 -13.56
C HIS A 159 14.84 8.82 -13.07
N LYS A 160 14.76 9.85 -13.92
CA LYS A 160 15.15 11.22 -13.54
C LYS A 160 14.05 11.94 -12.77
N HIS A 161 12.80 11.67 -13.14
CA HIS A 161 11.61 12.23 -12.52
C HIS A 161 10.64 11.11 -12.19
N ILE A 162 10.01 11.19 -11.03
CA ILE A 162 9.05 10.21 -10.53
C ILE A 162 7.71 10.91 -10.33
N ALA A 163 6.68 10.41 -11.00
CA ALA A 163 5.31 10.70 -10.66
C ALA A 163 4.87 9.74 -9.55
N LEU A 164 4.32 10.28 -8.47
CA LEU A 164 3.99 9.51 -7.27
C LEU A 164 2.61 9.87 -6.74
N ARG A 165 1.86 8.86 -6.30
CA ARG A 165 0.63 9.04 -5.54
C ARG A 165 0.45 7.97 -4.46
N PHE A 166 -0.26 8.32 -3.40
CA PHE A 166 -0.78 7.37 -2.43
C PHE A 166 -2.27 7.08 -2.72
N LEU A 167 -2.69 5.84 -2.51
CA LEU A 167 -4.09 5.44 -2.65
C LEU A 167 -4.89 5.76 -1.38
N PRO A 168 -6.20 6.07 -1.52
CA PRO A 168 -7.12 5.96 -0.40
C PRO A 168 -7.09 4.54 0.17
N GLN A 169 -6.98 4.41 1.49
CA GLN A 169 -6.91 3.11 2.17
C GLN A 169 -8.11 2.23 1.83
N SER A 170 -9.32 2.81 1.77
CA SER A 170 -10.55 2.08 1.40
C SER A 170 -10.48 1.43 0.03
N SER A 171 -9.79 2.06 -0.93
CA SER A 171 -9.65 1.54 -2.29
C SER A 171 -8.67 0.37 -2.34
N TYR A 172 -7.60 0.44 -1.54
CA TYR A 172 -6.64 -0.67 -1.40
C TYR A 172 -7.24 -1.87 -0.66
N GLU A 173 -8.09 -1.62 0.35
CA GLU A 173 -8.80 -2.66 1.11
C GLU A 173 -9.71 -3.54 0.24
N GLU A 174 -10.30 -3.01 -0.83
CA GLU A 174 -11.08 -3.80 -1.79
C GLU A 174 -10.22 -4.82 -2.55
N ALA A 175 -8.96 -4.48 -2.85
CA ALA A 175 -8.04 -5.31 -3.62
C ALA A 175 -7.28 -6.32 -2.75
N ALA A 176 -6.97 -5.97 -1.50
CA ALA A 176 -6.35 -6.85 -0.52
C ALA A 176 -7.05 -6.76 0.84
N PRO A 177 -8.22 -7.39 1.04
CA PRO A 177 -8.88 -7.39 2.34
C PRO A 177 -7.98 -7.93 3.45
N LEU A 178 -7.95 -7.23 4.58
CA LEU A 178 -7.15 -7.59 5.76
C LEU A 178 -8.06 -7.69 6.98
N ASP A 179 -8.21 -8.90 7.50
CA ASP A 179 -9.02 -9.21 8.67
C ASP A 179 -8.12 -9.58 9.85
N ILE A 180 -8.30 -8.91 10.99
CA ILE A 180 -7.42 -9.05 12.16
C ILE A 180 -8.27 -9.29 13.40
N THR A 181 -7.92 -10.33 14.15
CA THR A 181 -8.62 -10.73 15.39
C THR A 181 -7.61 -10.88 16.54
N PRO A 182 -7.82 -10.25 17.71
CA PRO A 182 -8.91 -9.32 18.04
C PRO A 182 -8.88 -8.07 17.14
N THR A 183 -10.00 -7.36 17.02
CA THR A 183 -10.09 -6.17 16.17
C THR A 183 -9.14 -5.07 16.68
N PRO A 184 -8.25 -4.52 15.84
CA PRO A 184 -7.44 -3.36 16.19
C PRO A 184 -8.28 -2.10 16.42
N ASP A 185 -7.81 -1.21 17.27
CA ASP A 185 -8.42 0.10 17.48
C ASP A 185 -8.28 1.01 16.25
N VAL A 186 -7.22 0.77 15.46
CA VAL A 186 -6.94 1.42 14.18
C VAL A 186 -6.08 0.52 13.27
N VAL A 187 -6.39 0.55 11.98
CA VAL A 187 -5.58 -0.04 10.91
C VAL A 187 -5.20 1.10 9.96
N THR A 188 -3.90 1.29 9.72
CA THR A 188 -3.35 2.28 8.78
C THR A 188 -2.68 1.54 7.64
N ARG A 189 -3.14 1.74 6.40
CA ARG A 189 -2.61 1.06 5.21
C ARG A 189 -2.16 2.08 4.17
N ILE A 190 -0.86 2.17 3.97
CA ILE A 190 -0.25 3.11 3.02
C ILE A 190 0.17 2.36 1.77
N PHE A 191 -0.44 2.69 0.64
CA PHE A 191 -0.07 2.07 -0.63
C PHE A 191 0.33 3.12 -1.66
N MET A 192 1.58 3.05 -2.12
CA MET A 192 2.15 3.99 -3.09
C MET A 192 2.13 3.43 -4.50
N LEU A 193 1.68 4.23 -5.45
CA LEU A 193 1.94 4.02 -6.87
C LEU A 193 2.97 5.02 -7.35
N PHE A 194 3.87 4.58 -8.22
CA PHE A 194 4.79 5.50 -8.91
C PHE A 194 5.14 5.01 -10.31
N HIS A 195 5.60 5.92 -11.17
CA HIS A 195 6.32 5.59 -12.40
C HIS A 195 7.33 6.68 -12.74
N GLY A 196 8.27 6.35 -13.63
CA GLY A 196 9.17 7.34 -14.21
C GLY A 196 8.49 8.18 -15.27
N VAL A 197 8.75 9.50 -15.25
CA VAL A 197 8.32 10.41 -16.33
C VAL A 197 9.55 10.80 -17.14
N SER A 198 9.52 10.54 -18.45
CA SER A 198 10.62 10.89 -19.34
C SER A 198 10.72 12.40 -19.57
N GLU A 199 11.89 12.90 -19.96
CA GLU A 199 12.04 14.32 -20.32
C GLU A 199 11.18 14.72 -21.53
N ASP A 200 10.95 13.80 -22.45
CA ASP A 200 10.11 14.04 -23.63
C ASP A 200 8.65 14.21 -23.22
N GLU A 201 8.16 13.39 -22.29
CA GLU A 201 6.84 13.59 -21.69
C GLU A 201 6.72 14.96 -21.05
N LEU A 202 7.73 15.42 -20.29
CA LEU A 202 7.71 16.74 -19.62
C LEU A 202 7.70 17.92 -20.59
N LYS A 203 8.40 17.82 -21.72
CA LYS A 203 8.50 18.88 -22.74
C LYS A 203 7.22 19.04 -23.56
N ASN A 204 6.36 18.03 -23.57
CA ASN A 204 5.09 18.09 -24.31
C ASN A 204 4.13 19.07 -23.64
N ALA A 205 4.01 20.26 -24.23
CA ALA A 205 3.09 21.30 -23.76
C ALA A 205 1.65 20.74 -23.62
N GLY A 206 1.03 21.00 -22.46
CA GLY A 206 -0.35 20.56 -22.18
C GLY A 206 -0.49 19.17 -21.51
N ASN A 207 0.61 18.53 -21.12
CA ASN A 207 0.60 17.25 -20.40
C ASN A 207 0.08 17.32 -18.95
N GLY A 208 -0.07 18.52 -18.37
CA GLY A 208 -0.52 18.76 -16.99
C GLY A 208 0.55 18.56 -15.89
N TRP A 209 1.78 18.15 -16.23
CA TRP A 209 2.82 17.84 -15.23
C TRP A 209 3.27 19.03 -14.38
N THR A 210 3.09 20.26 -14.87
CA THR A 210 3.33 21.48 -14.08
C THR A 210 2.49 21.51 -12.80
N GLU A 211 1.22 21.12 -12.86
CA GLU A 211 0.33 21.07 -11.69
C GLU A 211 0.84 20.06 -10.65
N ALA A 212 1.41 18.94 -11.10
CA ALA A 212 1.98 17.92 -10.23
C ALA A 212 3.28 18.40 -9.54
N VAL A 213 4.05 19.25 -10.20
CA VAL A 213 5.24 19.92 -9.61
C VAL A 213 4.80 20.95 -8.59
N ASP A 214 3.82 21.79 -8.92
CA ASP A 214 3.31 22.83 -8.02
C ASP A 214 2.74 22.20 -6.74
N ARG A 215 1.94 21.14 -6.87
CA ARG A 215 1.42 20.35 -5.73
C ARG A 215 2.53 19.81 -4.83
N SER A 216 3.66 19.39 -5.39
CA SER A 216 4.79 18.90 -4.60
C SER A 216 5.42 20.00 -3.70
N SER A 217 5.26 21.27 -4.10
CA SER A 217 5.77 22.44 -3.39
C SER A 217 4.82 22.94 -2.29
N GLU A 218 3.52 22.62 -2.37
CA GLU A 218 2.50 22.99 -1.38
C GLU A 218 2.62 22.22 -0.05
N GLY A 219 3.48 21.20 0.00
CA GLY A 219 3.74 20.37 1.18
C GLY A 219 3.07 19.00 1.11
N VAL A 220 3.14 18.24 2.20
CA VAL A 220 2.75 16.81 2.22
C VAL A 220 1.47 16.51 3.00
N VAL A 221 0.89 17.52 3.65
CA VAL A 221 -0.24 17.34 4.58
C VAL A 221 -1.49 16.81 3.88
N PHE A 222 -1.72 17.20 2.62
CA PHE A 222 -2.89 16.76 1.86
C PHE A 222 -2.98 15.23 1.70
N TRP A 223 -1.86 14.51 1.79
CA TRP A 223 -1.86 13.04 1.74
C TRP A 223 -2.63 12.41 2.90
N GLN A 224 -2.75 13.08 4.06
CA GLN A 224 -3.57 12.59 5.17
C GLN A 224 -5.04 12.47 4.75
N THR A 225 -5.54 13.48 4.03
CA THR A 225 -6.91 13.47 3.50
C THR A 225 -7.07 12.48 2.36
N VAL A 226 -6.07 12.38 1.46
CA VAL A 226 -6.13 11.44 0.33
C VAL A 226 -6.14 9.99 0.81
N VAL A 227 -5.25 9.62 1.75
CA VAL A 227 -5.17 8.26 2.26
C VAL A 227 -6.33 7.95 3.22
N GLY A 228 -6.73 8.92 4.04
CA GLY A 228 -7.81 8.77 5.02
C GLY A 228 -7.35 8.16 6.35
N VAL A 229 -6.14 8.50 6.82
CA VAL A 229 -5.57 7.96 8.08
C VAL A 229 -6.14 8.69 9.30
N ASP A 230 -6.56 7.94 10.32
CA ASP A 230 -6.84 8.48 11.66
C ASP A 230 -5.52 8.72 12.40
N ILE A 231 -4.94 9.91 12.20
CA ILE A 231 -3.64 10.31 12.76
C ILE A 231 -3.61 10.22 14.28
N GLY A 232 -4.72 10.57 14.94
CA GLY A 232 -4.82 10.57 16.40
C GLY A 232 -4.67 9.16 16.95
N LYS A 233 -5.47 8.22 16.44
CA LYS A 233 -5.37 6.82 16.86
C LYS A 233 -4.09 6.15 16.39
N ALA A 234 -3.63 6.44 15.17
CA ALA A 234 -2.42 5.86 14.63
C ALA A 234 -1.17 6.23 15.45
N ALA A 235 -1.18 7.37 16.14
CA ALA A 235 -0.09 7.83 17.00
C ALA A 235 -0.22 7.38 18.47
N ASP A 236 -1.37 6.85 18.90
CA ASP A 236 -1.60 6.50 20.31
C ASP A 236 -1.02 5.13 20.66
N GLU A 237 0.08 5.13 21.41
CA GLU A 237 0.79 3.92 21.82
C GLU A 237 0.00 3.05 22.82
N ASN A 238 -1.08 3.57 23.41
CA ASN A 238 -1.95 2.80 24.30
C ASN A 238 -3.00 1.97 23.56
N LEU A 239 -3.08 2.10 22.23
CA LEU A 239 -4.04 1.38 21.40
C LEU A 239 -3.39 0.15 20.74
N PHE A 240 -4.22 -0.85 20.43
CA PHE A 240 -3.82 -1.91 19.51
C PHE A 240 -3.89 -1.38 18.07
N ARG A 241 -2.73 -1.13 17.47
CA ARG A 241 -2.59 -0.50 16.15
C ARG A 241 -1.98 -1.46 15.15
N VAL A 242 -2.46 -1.41 13.92
CA VAL A 242 -1.85 -2.11 12.80
C VAL A 242 -1.43 -1.13 11.72
N LEU A 243 -0.20 -1.29 11.24
CA LEU A 243 0.37 -0.50 10.16
C LEU A 243 0.79 -1.44 9.04
N GLU A 244 0.20 -1.25 7.86
CA GLU A 244 0.68 -1.83 6.63
C GLU A 244 1.22 -0.75 5.70
N TRP A 245 2.33 -1.00 5.05
CA TRP A 245 2.74 -0.21 3.90
C TRP A 245 3.24 -1.09 2.76
N GLY A 246 3.00 -0.66 1.53
CA GLY A 246 3.48 -1.30 0.32
C GLY A 246 3.47 -0.34 -0.87
N GLY A 247 3.83 -0.83 -2.04
CA GLY A 247 3.71 -0.03 -3.26
C GLY A 247 3.87 -0.83 -4.55
N MET A 248 3.76 -0.12 -5.67
CA MET A 248 3.91 -0.70 -6.99
C MET A 248 4.46 0.33 -7.96
N GLU A 249 5.46 -0.08 -8.76
CA GLU A 249 5.84 0.64 -9.97
C GLU A 249 4.84 0.30 -11.07
N VAL A 250 4.20 1.30 -11.65
CA VAL A 250 3.18 1.11 -12.70
C VAL A 250 3.79 1.36 -14.07
N SER A 251 3.33 0.62 -15.07
CA SER A 251 3.64 0.90 -16.47
C SER A 251 2.55 1.82 -17.03
N CYS A 252 2.92 3.01 -17.46
CA CYS A 252 2.08 3.95 -18.19
C CYS A 252 2.36 3.88 -19.69
#